data_AF-A0A7W0ZA47-F1
#
_entry.id   AF-A0A7W0ZA47-F1
#
_cell.length_a   1.000
_cell.length_b   1.000
_cell.length_c   1.000
_cell.angle_alpha   90.00
_cell.angle_beta   90.00
_cell.angle_gamma   90.00
#
_symmetry.space_group_name_H-M   'P 1'
#
loop_
_entity.id
_entity.type
_entity.pdbx_description
1 polymer ?
#
loop_
_entity_poly.entity_id
_entity_poly.type
_entity_poly.pdbx_seq_one_letter_code
_entity_poly.pdbx_strand_id
1 'polypeptide(L)'
;MVAIVLAGGVGGEGGRQAALRLARKQQGRIANPEPVVADEENDREVALDNPAIGIDIYWLGRSFAPGGDLHELTLADTFGPITPGGGPGNVVKIDYGAARPRERGITLDLWRPAAWKRFLGTRLGRLVWDSPCARARTVALPKGRAVIHSGYGVEPAACSGAPFDRFLAHVYLPGVVVAVNMPYCYTCAPRFGGSDPYNSLQGMETIVRALERRPKA
;
A
#
# COMPACT_ATOMS: atom_id res chain seq x y z
N MET A 1 -16.26 -31.57 -10.06
CA MET A 1 -16.09 -30.45 -9.11
C MET A 1 -17.03 -30.71 -7.94
N VAL A 2 -16.51 -30.84 -6.71
CA VAL A 2 -17.32 -31.15 -5.51
C VAL A 2 -17.38 -29.89 -4.66
N ALA A 3 -18.59 -29.37 -4.42
CA ALA A 3 -18.83 -28.26 -3.50
C ALA A 3 -19.42 -28.83 -2.20
N ILE A 4 -18.78 -28.53 -1.06
CA ILE A 4 -19.26 -28.92 0.27
C ILE A 4 -19.91 -27.70 0.91
N VAL A 5 -21.17 -27.84 1.34
CA VAL A 5 -21.89 -26.80 2.08
C VAL A 5 -21.97 -27.22 3.55
N LEU A 6 -21.34 -26.44 4.43
CA LEU A 6 -21.40 -26.62 5.88
C LEU A 6 -22.32 -25.52 6.45
N ALA A 7 -23.40 -25.91 7.12
CA ALA A 7 -24.28 -25.00 7.85
C ALA A 7 -24.03 -25.17 9.35
N GLY A 8 -23.47 -24.14 10.01
CA GLY A 8 -23.30 -24.11 11.46
C GLY A 8 -24.49 -23.43 12.15
N GLY A 9 -24.86 -23.92 13.35
CA GLY A 9 -25.73 -23.18 14.29
C GLY A 9 -27.14 -23.72 14.52
N VAL A 10 -27.60 -24.76 13.80
CA VAL A 10 -28.92 -25.37 14.05
C VAL A 10 -28.80 -26.90 14.01
N GLY A 11 -28.97 -27.57 15.16
CA GLY A 11 -28.97 -29.04 15.25
C GLY A 11 -30.32 -29.65 14.84
N GLY A 12 -30.30 -30.94 14.48
CA GLY A 12 -31.51 -31.72 14.19
C GLY A 12 -32.17 -31.43 12.84
N GLU A 13 -33.46 -31.74 12.72
CA GLU A 13 -34.29 -31.64 11.50
C GLU A 13 -34.21 -30.26 10.82
N GLY A 14 -34.21 -29.19 11.63
CA GLY A 14 -34.11 -27.80 11.15
C GLY A 14 -32.78 -27.49 10.47
N GLY A 15 -31.68 -28.02 11.01
CA GLY A 15 -30.36 -27.93 10.38
C GLY A 15 -30.29 -28.65 9.05
N ARG A 16 -30.88 -29.85 8.97
CA ARG A 16 -30.96 -30.64 7.72
C ARG A 16 -31.75 -29.92 6.64
N GLN A 17 -32.90 -29.32 6.97
CA GLN A 17 -33.70 -28.54 6.02
C GLN A 17 -32.96 -27.28 5.55
N ALA A 18 -32.28 -26.58 6.46
CA ALA A 18 -31.46 -25.42 6.10
C ALA A 18 -30.29 -25.80 5.17
N ALA A 19 -29.59 -26.90 5.45
CA ALA A 19 -28.51 -27.41 4.63
C ALA A 19 -29.01 -27.82 3.23
N LEU A 20 -30.13 -28.53 3.13
CA LEU A 20 -30.73 -28.91 1.83
C LEU A 20 -31.17 -27.69 1.02
N ARG A 21 -31.73 -26.66 1.66
CA ARG A 21 -32.10 -25.40 1.00
C ARG A 21 -30.86 -24.66 0.45
N LEU A 22 -29.79 -24.57 1.24
CA LEU A 22 -28.53 -23.97 0.79
C LEU A 22 -27.89 -24.80 -0.33
N ALA A 23 -27.89 -26.13 -0.22
CA ALA A 23 -27.38 -27.02 -1.25
C ALA A 23 -28.14 -26.89 -2.57
N ARG A 24 -29.48 -26.79 -2.55
CA ARG A 24 -30.28 -26.51 -3.76
C ARG A 24 -29.96 -25.16 -4.37
N LYS A 25 -29.77 -24.12 -3.54
CA LYS A 25 -29.37 -22.78 -4.02
C LYS A 25 -27.98 -22.82 -4.67
N GLN A 26 -27.02 -23.52 -4.05
CA GLN A 26 -25.68 -23.71 -4.60
C GLN A 26 -25.72 -24.51 -5.91
N GLN A 27 -26.46 -25.62 -5.96
CA GLN A 27 -26.63 -26.43 -7.16
C GLN A 27 -27.28 -25.63 -8.30
N GLY A 28 -28.25 -24.77 -7.98
CA GLY A 28 -28.85 -23.85 -8.95
C GLY A 28 -27.84 -22.88 -9.56
N ARG A 29 -26.96 -22.29 -8.73
CA ARG A 29 -25.86 -21.42 -9.18
C ARG A 29 -24.77 -22.17 -9.97
N ILE A 30 -24.52 -23.45 -9.64
CA ILE A 30 -23.58 -24.28 -10.41
C ILE A 30 -24.16 -24.62 -11.78
N ALA A 31 -25.45 -24.98 -11.83
CA ALA A 31 -26.13 -25.33 -13.08
C ALA A 31 -26.34 -24.11 -13.98
N ASN A 32 -26.57 -22.94 -13.38
CA ASN A 32 -26.76 -21.67 -14.06
C ASN A 32 -25.86 -20.61 -13.40
N PRO A 33 -24.56 -20.59 -13.74
CA PRO A 33 -23.66 -19.57 -13.22
C PRO A 33 -24.13 -18.20 -13.68
N GLU A 34 -24.36 -17.30 -12.71
CA GLU A 34 -24.49 -15.88 -13.00
C GLU A 34 -23.14 -15.40 -13.54
N PRO A 35 -23.11 -14.69 -14.69
CA PRO A 35 -21.89 -14.08 -15.17
C PRO A 35 -21.36 -13.12 -14.09
N VAL A 36 -20.12 -13.33 -13.68
CA VAL A 36 -19.45 -12.40 -12.77
C VAL A 36 -19.25 -11.09 -13.53
N VAL A 37 -19.75 -9.99 -12.98
CA VAL A 37 -19.53 -8.66 -13.58
C VAL A 37 -18.16 -8.14 -13.16
N ALA A 38 -17.52 -7.31 -13.99
CA ALA A 38 -16.14 -6.86 -13.75
C ALA A 38 -15.91 -6.21 -12.38
N ASP A 39 -16.94 -5.58 -11.81
CA ASP A 39 -16.87 -4.96 -10.48
C ASP A 39 -16.84 -6.00 -9.34
N GLU A 40 -17.41 -7.19 -9.55
CA GLU A 40 -17.37 -8.29 -8.57
C GLU A 40 -16.00 -9.00 -8.57
N GLU A 41 -15.23 -8.90 -9.64
CA GLU A 41 -13.85 -9.41 -9.72
C GLU A 41 -12.82 -8.43 -9.11
N ASN A 42 -13.22 -7.20 -8.81
CA ASN A 42 -12.30 -6.18 -8.32
C ASN A 42 -12.18 -6.21 -6.79
N ASP A 43 -11.33 -7.10 -6.28
CA ASP A 43 -11.05 -7.28 -4.86
C ASP A 43 -9.94 -6.36 -4.30
N ARG A 44 -9.42 -5.45 -5.12
CA ARG A 44 -8.26 -4.59 -4.78
C ARG A 44 -8.41 -3.80 -3.50
N GLU A 45 -9.63 -3.52 -3.03
CA GLU A 45 -9.86 -2.78 -1.78
C GLU A 45 -10.24 -3.66 -0.60
N VAL A 46 -10.59 -4.93 -0.83
CA VAL A 46 -11.19 -5.79 0.20
C VAL A 46 -10.29 -5.93 1.42
N ALA A 47 -8.97 -5.99 1.22
CA ALA A 47 -8.01 -6.05 2.32
C ALA A 47 -8.07 -4.81 3.23
N LEU A 48 -8.40 -3.62 2.70
CA LEU A 48 -8.47 -2.37 3.45
C LEU A 48 -9.68 -2.28 4.39
N ASP A 49 -10.71 -3.08 4.16
CA ASP A 49 -11.91 -3.16 5.02
C ASP A 49 -11.72 -4.09 6.22
N ASN A 50 -10.58 -4.77 6.34
CA ASN A 50 -10.33 -5.70 7.41
C ASN A 50 -10.17 -4.97 8.78
N PRO A 51 -11.08 -5.18 9.75
CA PRO A 51 -11.03 -4.48 11.03
C PRO A 51 -9.78 -4.81 11.86
N ALA A 52 -9.12 -5.94 11.60
CA ALA A 52 -7.89 -6.34 12.29
C ALA A 52 -6.68 -5.44 11.98
N ILE A 53 -6.75 -4.60 10.94
CA ILE A 53 -5.72 -3.59 10.65
C ILE A 53 -5.52 -2.66 11.86
N GLY A 54 -6.61 -2.21 12.48
CA GLY A 54 -6.57 -1.46 13.73
C GLY A 54 -5.83 -0.12 13.68
N ILE A 55 -5.64 0.45 12.49
CA ILE A 55 -5.14 1.81 12.23
C ILE A 55 -5.99 2.46 11.14
N ASP A 56 -5.96 3.78 11.07
CA ASP A 56 -6.60 4.51 9.97
C ASP A 56 -5.83 4.30 8.66
N ILE A 57 -6.56 4.09 7.57
CA ILE A 57 -6.00 3.96 6.22
C ILE A 57 -5.88 5.34 5.59
N TYR A 58 -4.70 5.65 5.06
CA TYR A 58 -4.45 6.80 4.21
C TYR A 58 -3.95 6.33 2.85
N TRP A 59 -4.53 6.90 1.80
CA TRP A 59 -4.35 6.47 0.41
C TRP A 59 -4.55 7.64 -0.56
N LEU A 60 -4.53 7.39 -1.86
CA LEU A 60 -4.75 8.37 -2.93
C LEU A 60 -6.09 8.14 -3.67
N GLY A 61 -6.96 7.27 -3.14
CA GLY A 61 -8.14 6.79 -3.86
C GLY A 61 -7.82 5.70 -4.90
N ARG A 62 -8.79 5.37 -5.75
CA ARG A 62 -8.64 4.36 -6.84
C ARG A 62 -7.78 4.86 -7.99
N SER A 63 -7.82 6.16 -8.25
CA SER A 63 -7.07 6.85 -9.28
C SER A 63 -6.58 8.18 -8.72
N PHE A 64 -5.38 8.58 -9.11
CA PHE A 64 -4.74 9.80 -8.70
C PHE A 64 -4.08 10.48 -9.91
N ALA A 65 -4.67 11.57 -10.38
CA ALA A 65 -4.24 12.31 -11.56
C ALA A 65 -3.88 13.77 -11.20
N PRO A 66 -2.66 14.03 -10.69
CA PRO A 66 -2.26 15.37 -10.24
C PRO A 66 -2.01 16.38 -11.37
N GLY A 67 -1.80 15.91 -12.61
CA GLY A 67 -1.53 16.74 -13.78
C GLY A 67 -0.07 17.21 -13.91
N GLY A 68 0.19 18.04 -14.92
CA GLY A 68 1.55 18.47 -15.29
C GLY A 68 2.38 17.30 -15.81
N ASP A 69 3.64 17.21 -15.36
CA ASP A 69 4.57 16.13 -15.73
C ASP A 69 4.35 14.83 -14.93
N LEU A 70 3.40 14.83 -13.99
CA LEU A 70 3.06 13.69 -13.16
C LEU A 70 1.84 12.96 -13.73
N HIS A 71 2.06 11.79 -14.34
CA HIS A 71 1.00 11.00 -14.94
C HIS A 71 0.14 10.28 -13.91
N GLU A 72 -1.07 9.90 -14.31
CA GLU A 72 -2.02 9.21 -13.46
C GLU A 72 -1.45 7.93 -12.84
N LEU A 73 -1.78 7.73 -11.57
CA LEU A 73 -1.58 6.49 -10.82
C LEU A 73 -2.93 5.81 -10.60
N THR A 74 -3.00 4.50 -10.84
CA THR A 74 -4.19 3.68 -10.58
C THR A 74 -3.88 2.66 -9.49
N LEU A 75 -4.81 2.44 -8.57
CA LEU A 75 -4.69 1.41 -7.56
C LEU A 75 -4.49 0.05 -8.23
N ALA A 76 -3.33 -0.56 -8.00
CA ALA A 76 -2.98 -1.85 -8.56
C ALA A 76 -3.36 -2.98 -7.60
N ASP A 77 -3.01 -2.85 -6.32
CA ASP A 77 -3.20 -3.90 -5.32
C ASP A 77 -3.19 -3.35 -3.88
N THR A 78 -3.80 -4.08 -2.95
CA THR A 78 -3.69 -3.81 -1.52
C THR A 78 -3.48 -5.09 -0.70
N PHE A 79 -2.64 -4.98 0.33
CA PHE A 79 -2.32 -6.09 1.23
C PHE A 79 -2.48 -5.64 2.67
N GLY A 80 -3.19 -6.41 3.48
CA GLY A 80 -3.38 -6.12 4.89
C GLY A 80 -4.46 -6.99 5.54
N PRO A 81 -4.42 -7.19 6.87
CA PRO A 81 -3.28 -6.91 7.74
C PRO A 81 -2.11 -7.85 7.43
N ILE A 82 -0.92 -7.30 7.30
CA ILE A 82 0.30 -8.10 7.14
C ILE A 82 0.59 -8.77 8.49
N THR A 83 0.75 -10.09 8.46
CA THR A 83 1.01 -10.88 9.66
C THR A 83 2.39 -10.57 10.26
N PRO A 84 2.57 -10.72 11.59
CA PRO A 84 3.89 -10.61 12.21
C PRO A 84 4.91 -11.52 11.50
N GLY A 85 6.03 -10.96 11.04
CA GLY A 85 7.06 -11.66 10.28
C GLY A 85 6.86 -11.68 8.75
N GLY A 86 5.69 -11.26 8.24
CA GLY A 86 5.40 -11.17 6.80
C GLY A 86 5.99 -9.95 6.10
N GLY A 87 6.70 -9.07 6.82
CA GLY A 87 7.29 -7.86 6.29
C GLY A 87 8.13 -7.12 7.35
N PRO A 88 8.67 -5.93 7.03
CA PRO A 88 9.51 -5.16 7.94
C PRO A 88 8.74 -4.53 9.12
N GLY A 89 7.42 -4.71 9.17
CA GLY A 89 6.56 -4.29 10.28
C GLY A 89 5.43 -3.32 9.91
N ASN A 90 5.25 -2.99 8.62
CA ASN A 90 4.04 -2.33 8.14
C ASN A 90 2.84 -3.26 8.30
N VAL A 91 1.67 -2.67 8.52
CA VAL A 91 0.40 -3.39 8.69
C VAL A 91 -0.33 -3.48 7.35
N VAL A 92 -0.17 -2.48 6.49
CA VAL A 92 -0.81 -2.41 5.17
C VAL A 92 0.22 -2.00 4.13
N LYS A 93 0.06 -2.52 2.92
CA LYS A 93 0.76 -2.09 1.70
C LYS A 93 -0.28 -1.76 0.63
N ILE A 94 -0.12 -0.63 -0.04
CA ILE A 94 -0.96 -0.18 -1.14
C ILE A 94 -0.05 0.08 -2.33
N ASP A 95 -0.27 -0.62 -3.43
CA ASP A 95 0.51 -0.48 -4.64
C ASP A 95 -0.30 0.29 -5.68
N TYR A 96 0.32 1.32 -6.25
CA TYR A 96 -0.22 2.06 -7.38
C TYR A 96 0.61 1.77 -8.62
N GLY A 97 -0.05 1.45 -9.73
CA GLY A 97 0.56 1.35 -11.05
C GLY A 97 0.52 2.69 -11.79
N ALA A 98 1.52 2.98 -12.61
CA ALA A 98 1.50 4.14 -13.50
C ALA A 98 0.67 3.84 -14.76
N ALA A 99 -0.08 4.83 -15.25
CA ALA A 99 -0.90 4.68 -16.46
C ALA A 99 -0.06 4.45 -17.73
N ARG A 100 1.19 4.91 -17.76
CA ARG A 100 2.06 4.78 -18.93
C ARG A 100 2.90 3.50 -18.88
N PRO A 101 3.01 2.76 -20.00
CA PRO A 101 3.92 1.62 -20.08
C PRO A 101 5.35 2.02 -19.74
N ARG A 102 6.03 1.19 -18.94
CA ARG A 102 7.42 1.38 -18.47
C ARG A 102 7.62 2.53 -17.47
N GLU A 103 6.57 3.23 -17.06
CA GLU A 103 6.65 4.13 -15.90
C GLU A 103 6.50 3.34 -14.60
N ARG A 104 7.26 3.74 -13.59
CA ARG A 104 7.15 3.17 -12.25
C ARG A 104 6.02 3.85 -11.48
N GLY A 105 5.22 3.04 -10.83
CA GLY A 105 4.27 3.51 -9.84
C GLY A 105 4.91 3.72 -8.46
N ILE A 106 4.06 3.81 -7.44
CA ILE A 106 4.49 4.03 -6.06
C ILE A 106 3.93 2.96 -5.14
N THR A 107 4.54 2.84 -3.97
CA THR A 107 4.01 2.03 -2.86
C THR A 107 3.75 2.93 -1.65
N LEU A 108 2.64 2.67 -0.95
CA LEU A 108 2.34 3.25 0.35
C LEU A 108 2.33 2.15 1.41
N ASP A 109 3.12 2.33 2.45
CA ASP A 109 3.26 1.36 3.53
C ASP A 109 2.78 2.01 4.82
N LEU A 110 1.75 1.44 5.44
CA LEU A 110 1.13 2.04 6.62
C LEU A 110 1.58 1.31 7.87
N TRP A 111 2.00 2.09 8.86
CA TRP A 111 2.62 1.59 10.07
C TRP A 111 1.92 2.10 11.31
N ARG A 112 1.91 1.25 12.33
CA ARG A 112 1.71 1.70 13.71
C ARG A 112 2.93 2.53 14.13
N PRO A 113 2.77 3.70 14.78
CA PRO A 113 3.89 4.56 15.18
C PRO A 113 4.97 3.84 15.98
N ALA A 114 4.59 2.93 16.89
CA ALA A 114 5.54 2.15 17.68
C ALA A 114 6.34 1.15 16.83
N ALA A 115 5.71 0.52 15.82
CA ALA A 115 6.40 -0.38 14.90
C ALA A 115 7.35 0.41 13.98
N TRP A 116 6.89 1.55 13.47
CA TRP A 116 7.72 2.48 12.69
C TRP A 116 8.97 2.90 13.46
N LYS A 117 8.83 3.34 14.72
CA LYS A 117 9.97 3.72 15.56
C LYS A 117 10.99 2.59 15.73
N ARG A 118 10.54 1.34 15.90
CA ARG A 118 11.44 0.17 15.96
C ARG A 118 12.13 -0.08 14.63
N PHE A 119 11.39 0.00 13.52
CA PHE A 119 11.92 -0.18 12.18
C PHE A 119 13.01 0.85 11.84
N LEU A 120 12.80 2.12 12.18
CA LEU A 120 13.82 3.18 12.06
C LEU A 120 15.12 2.86 12.83
N GLY A 121 15.06 2.00 13.87
CA GLY A 121 16.23 1.51 14.61
C GLY A 121 17.05 0.45 13.86
N THR A 122 16.56 -0.09 12.75
CA THR A 122 17.23 -1.12 11.96
C THR A 122 18.09 -0.53 10.84
N ARG A 123 19.05 -1.30 10.31
CA ARG A 123 19.86 -0.89 9.15
C ARG A 123 19.02 -0.71 7.88
N LEU A 124 18.02 -1.58 7.66
CA LEU A 124 17.12 -1.48 6.52
C LEU A 124 16.18 -0.28 6.65
N GLY A 125 15.71 -0.03 7.88
CA GLY A 125 15.01 1.20 8.23
C GLY A 125 15.83 2.37 7.73
N ARG A 126 17.01 2.58 8.30
CA ARG A 126 17.87 3.74 7.98
C ARG A 126 18.40 3.86 6.54
N LEU A 127 18.04 2.93 5.66
CA LEU A 127 18.45 2.94 4.27
C LEU A 127 17.93 4.22 3.57
N VAL A 128 18.81 4.88 2.82
CA VAL A 128 18.60 6.16 2.12
C VAL A 128 18.70 7.41 3.00
N TRP A 129 18.01 7.52 4.15
CA TRP A 129 17.98 8.80 4.88
C TRP A 129 19.07 9.00 5.93
N ASP A 130 19.71 7.93 6.39
CA ASP A 130 20.81 7.99 7.37
C ASP A 130 22.19 8.08 6.68
N SER A 131 22.20 8.17 5.35
CA SER A 131 23.43 8.45 4.60
C SER A 131 23.89 9.88 4.86
N PRO A 132 25.20 10.13 5.04
CA PRO A 132 25.75 11.48 5.17
C PRO A 132 25.44 12.38 3.97
N CYS A 133 25.15 11.79 2.80
CA CYS A 133 24.84 12.54 1.58
C CYS A 133 23.34 12.80 1.40
N ALA A 134 22.49 12.22 2.24
CA ALA A 134 21.06 12.41 2.17
C ALA A 134 20.64 13.81 2.63
N ARG A 135 19.53 14.29 2.08
CA ARG A 135 18.87 15.52 2.52
C ARG A 135 17.44 15.21 2.92
N ALA A 136 16.93 16.01 3.85
CA ALA A 136 15.55 15.93 4.30
C ALA A 136 14.87 17.29 4.15
N ARG A 137 13.61 17.28 3.69
CA ARG A 137 12.74 18.45 3.65
C ARG A 137 11.45 18.12 4.39
N THR A 138 11.10 18.95 5.37
CA THR A 138 9.82 18.82 6.07
C THR A 138 8.74 19.58 5.31
N VAL A 139 7.59 18.96 5.15
CA VAL A 139 6.38 19.54 4.57
C VAL A 139 5.27 19.51 5.62
N ALA A 140 4.73 20.68 5.96
CA ALA A 140 3.58 20.77 6.86
C ALA A 140 2.31 20.29 6.14
N LEU A 141 1.50 19.49 6.85
CA LEU A 141 0.22 18.99 6.38
C LEU A 141 -0.89 19.40 7.35
N PRO A 142 -2.15 19.51 6.92
CA PRO A 142 -3.25 19.94 7.79
C PRO A 142 -3.40 19.11 9.07
N LYS A 143 -3.05 17.82 9.04
CA LYS A 143 -3.21 16.89 10.16
C LYS A 143 -1.88 16.29 10.63
N GLY A 144 -0.73 16.85 10.24
CA GLY A 144 0.56 16.27 10.58
C GLY A 144 1.72 16.87 9.79
N ARG A 145 2.71 16.02 9.49
CA ARG A 145 3.89 16.44 8.72
C ARG A 145 4.41 15.31 7.85
N ALA A 146 4.97 15.65 6.71
CA ALA A 146 5.80 14.75 5.94
C ALA A 146 7.27 15.14 6.04
N VAL A 147 8.16 14.15 5.97
CA VAL A 147 9.59 14.34 5.74
C VAL A 147 9.92 13.65 4.44
N ILE A 148 10.32 14.42 3.43
CA ILE A 148 10.78 13.91 2.15
C ILE A 148 12.29 13.77 2.25
N HIS A 149 12.80 12.58 1.94
CA HIS A 149 14.21 12.27 1.91
C HIS A 149 14.67 12.15 0.46
N SER A 150 15.77 12.82 0.16
CA SER A 150 16.47 12.77 -1.13
C SER A 150 17.86 12.21 -0.89
N GLY A 151 18.24 11.18 -1.64
CA GLY A 151 19.53 10.52 -1.44
C GLY A 151 19.90 9.68 -2.65
N TYR A 152 20.67 8.62 -2.40
CA TYR A 152 21.13 7.71 -3.43
C TYR A 152 20.68 6.28 -3.12
N GLY A 153 20.20 5.57 -4.15
CA GLY A 153 19.85 4.16 -4.04
C GLY A 153 21.08 3.26 -3.87
N VAL A 154 22.24 3.71 -4.37
CA VAL A 154 23.56 3.18 -4.06
C VAL A 154 24.38 4.31 -3.44
N GLU A 155 24.84 4.12 -2.20
CA GLU A 155 25.60 5.16 -1.51
C GLU A 155 26.92 5.45 -2.23
N PRO A 156 27.19 6.71 -2.64
CA PRO A 156 28.44 7.06 -3.27
C PRO A 156 29.57 7.13 -2.24
N ALA A 157 30.81 6.86 -2.67
CA ALA A 157 31.99 6.92 -1.79
C ALA A 157 32.23 8.31 -1.18
N ALA A 158 31.78 9.36 -1.86
CA ALA A 158 31.77 10.73 -1.38
C ALA A 158 30.50 11.43 -1.89
N CYS A 159 30.04 12.46 -1.18
CA CYS A 159 28.92 13.28 -1.64
C CYS A 159 29.36 14.11 -2.86
N SER A 160 29.23 13.53 -4.05
CA SER A 160 29.78 14.03 -5.31
C SER A 160 29.06 15.26 -5.86
N GLY A 161 28.00 15.73 -5.20
CA GLY A 161 27.11 16.78 -5.70
C GLY A 161 26.25 16.33 -6.89
N ALA A 162 26.35 15.07 -7.32
CA ALA A 162 25.50 14.51 -8.36
C ALA A 162 24.02 14.60 -7.97
N PRO A 163 23.09 14.71 -8.93
CA PRO A 163 21.67 14.69 -8.63
C PRO A 163 21.26 13.44 -7.85
N PHE A 164 20.37 13.59 -6.87
CA PHE A 164 19.80 12.48 -6.13
C PHE A 164 18.99 11.57 -7.06
N ASP A 165 19.15 10.26 -6.91
CA ASP A 165 18.44 9.25 -7.71
C ASP A 165 17.39 8.48 -6.91
N ARG A 166 17.24 8.79 -5.61
CA ARG A 166 16.25 8.17 -4.74
C ARG A 166 15.51 9.20 -3.91
N PHE A 167 14.19 9.14 -3.99
CA PHE A 167 13.26 9.94 -3.20
C PHE A 167 12.28 9.02 -2.50
N LEU A 168 12.05 9.28 -1.21
CA LEU A 168 11.03 8.62 -0.41
C LEU A 168 10.45 9.62 0.58
N ALA A 169 9.30 9.30 1.18
CA ALA A 169 8.69 10.16 2.18
C ALA A 169 8.19 9.40 3.39
N HIS A 170 8.26 10.03 4.55
CA HIS A 170 7.65 9.57 5.79
C HIS A 170 6.57 10.56 6.21
N VAL A 171 5.33 10.13 6.22
CA VAL A 171 4.17 10.97 6.55
C VAL A 171 3.65 10.59 7.92
N TYR A 172 3.78 11.50 8.87
CA TYR A 172 3.38 11.33 10.26
C TYR A 172 2.01 11.96 10.45
N LEU A 173 1.00 11.11 10.65
CA LEU A 173 -0.41 11.47 10.83
C LEU A 173 -0.90 10.93 12.19
N PRO A 174 -2.08 11.34 12.68
CA PRO A 174 -2.57 10.87 13.97
C PRO A 174 -2.78 9.36 13.95
N GLY A 175 -2.02 8.64 14.79
CA GLY A 175 -2.15 7.18 14.93
C GLY A 175 -1.53 6.32 13.83
N VAL A 176 -0.96 6.91 12.77
CA VAL A 176 -0.39 6.17 11.63
C VAL A 176 0.81 6.90 11.01
N VAL A 177 1.76 6.11 10.51
CA VAL A 177 2.83 6.60 9.64
C VAL A 177 2.67 5.98 8.26
N VAL A 178 2.67 6.80 7.21
CA VAL A 178 2.68 6.34 5.81
C VAL A 178 4.10 6.52 5.27
N ALA A 179 4.75 5.44 4.88
CA ALA A 179 6.01 5.49 4.16
C ALA A 179 5.74 5.35 2.65
N VAL A 180 6.28 6.26 1.84
CA VAL A 180 6.13 6.27 0.39
C VAL A 180 7.40 5.74 -0.23
N ASN A 181 7.29 4.73 -1.11
CA ASN A 181 8.42 4.10 -1.79
C ASN A 181 9.50 3.60 -0.83
N MET A 182 9.13 2.94 0.26
CA MET A 182 10.11 2.39 1.20
C MET A 182 10.85 1.19 0.57
N PRO A 183 12.20 1.15 0.57
CA PRO A 183 12.89 -0.07 0.16
C PRO A 183 12.71 -1.19 1.19
N TYR A 184 12.37 -2.38 0.68
CA TYR A 184 12.17 -3.60 1.47
C TYR A 184 13.40 -4.51 1.52
N CYS A 185 14.42 -4.21 0.71
CA CYS A 185 15.66 -4.95 0.65
C CYS A 185 16.79 -4.04 0.17
N TYR A 186 18.05 -4.39 0.46
CA TYR A 186 19.20 -3.58 0.05
C TYR A 186 19.32 -3.46 -1.47
N THR A 187 19.07 -4.55 -2.20
CA THR A 187 19.08 -4.56 -3.67
C THR A 187 17.86 -3.87 -4.28
N CYS A 188 16.84 -3.54 -3.47
CA CYS A 188 15.62 -2.83 -3.87
C CYS A 188 15.75 -1.30 -3.72
N ALA A 189 16.83 -0.83 -3.07
CA ALA A 189 17.04 0.61 -2.82
C ALA A 189 17.33 1.41 -4.10
N PRO A 190 18.07 0.89 -5.09
CA PRO A 190 18.10 1.53 -6.39
C PRO A 190 16.77 1.41 -7.13
N ARG A 191 16.34 2.47 -7.81
CA ARG A 191 15.15 2.47 -8.69
C ARG A 191 15.57 2.42 -10.16
N PHE A 192 16.23 1.34 -10.57
CA PHE A 192 16.77 1.22 -11.93
C PHE A 192 15.71 1.03 -13.02
N GLY A 193 15.83 1.75 -14.13
CA GLY A 193 15.06 1.50 -15.35
C GLY A 193 13.63 2.06 -15.35
N GLY A 194 13.17 2.44 -16.56
CA GLY A 194 11.91 3.13 -16.77
C GLY A 194 11.98 4.63 -16.42
N SER A 195 10.93 5.37 -16.78
CA SER A 195 10.71 6.71 -16.26
C SER A 195 10.03 6.62 -14.89
N ASP A 196 10.41 7.50 -13.96
CA ASP A 196 9.87 7.50 -12.59
C ASP A 196 9.64 8.95 -12.13
N PRO A 197 8.61 9.62 -12.68
CA PRO A 197 8.37 11.04 -12.41
C PRO A 197 8.07 11.31 -10.92
N TYR A 198 7.54 10.31 -10.22
CA TYR A 198 7.27 10.37 -8.78
C TYR A 198 8.53 10.22 -7.92
N ASN A 199 9.62 9.65 -8.44
CA ASN A 199 10.93 9.63 -7.78
C ASN A 199 11.66 10.98 -7.93
N SER A 200 11.02 12.03 -7.42
CA SER A 200 11.51 13.41 -7.42
C SER A 200 10.98 14.14 -6.18
N LEU A 201 11.56 15.29 -5.84
CA LEU A 201 11.06 16.10 -4.73
C LEU A 201 9.64 16.59 -4.98
N GLN A 202 9.36 17.05 -6.20
CA GLN A 202 8.03 17.50 -6.62
C GLN A 202 7.02 16.34 -6.60
N GLY A 203 7.39 15.18 -7.15
CA GLY A 203 6.55 13.98 -7.12
C GLY A 203 6.18 13.58 -5.70
N MET A 204 7.17 13.46 -4.79
CA MET A 204 6.91 13.15 -3.38
C MET A 204 6.05 14.20 -2.69
N GLU A 205 6.31 15.50 -2.92
CA GLU A 205 5.51 16.57 -2.33
C GLU A 205 4.04 16.50 -2.79
N THR A 206 3.80 16.21 -4.06
CA THR A 206 2.47 15.96 -4.62
C THR A 206 1.78 14.78 -3.94
N ILE A 207 2.46 13.63 -3.78
CA ILE A 207 1.91 12.45 -3.11
C ILE A 207 1.53 12.77 -1.66
N VAL A 208 2.45 13.31 -0.86
CA VAL A 208 2.20 13.48 0.58
C VAL A 208 1.10 14.50 0.89
N ARG A 209 0.86 15.46 -0.02
CA ARG A 209 -0.24 16.42 0.09
C ARG A 209 -1.58 15.85 -0.34
N ALA A 210 -1.58 14.89 -1.25
CA ALA A 210 -2.78 14.24 -1.76
C ALA A 210 -3.31 13.11 -0.87
N LEU A 211 -2.52 12.63 0.10
CA LEU A 211 -2.96 11.59 1.02
C LEU A 211 -4.23 11.99 1.77
N GLU A 212 -5.28 11.19 1.59
CA GLU A 212 -6.55 11.33 2.26
C GLU A 212 -6.84 10.11 3.13
N ARG A 213 -7.64 10.32 4.18
CA ARG A 213 -8.10 9.21 5.04
C ARG A 213 -9.21 8.47 4.31
N ARG A 214 -9.07 7.17 4.11
CA ARG A 214 -10.13 6.34 3.53
C ARG A 214 -11.33 6.28 4.49
N PRO A 215 -12.57 6.50 4.02
CA PRO A 215 -13.77 6.26 4.81
C PRO A 215 -13.82 4.80 5.30
N LYS A 216 -14.32 4.58 6.52
CA LYS A 216 -14.64 3.21 6.95
C LYS A 216 -15.94 2.79 6.28
N ALA A 217 -15.95 1.59 5.69
CA ALA A 217 -17.18 0.94 5.24
C ALA A 217 -18.06 0.54 6.42
#